data_AF-A0AA35Z591-F1
#
_entry.id   AF-A0AA35Z591-F1
#
_cell.length_a   1.000
_cell.length_b   1.000
_cell.length_c   1.000
_cell.angle_alpha   90.00
_cell.angle_beta   90.00
_cell.angle_gamma   90.00
#
_symmetry.space_group_name_H-M   'P 1'
#
loop_
_entity.id
_entity.type
_entity.pdbx_description
1 polymer ?
#
loop_
_entity_poly.entity_id
_entity_poly.type
_entity_poly.pdbx_seq_one_letter_code
_entity_poly.pdbx_strand_id
1 'polypeptide(L)'
;MRSCITDVIALLLDLVEDRDLMIPINVRKHLGEKLRPVFAIIHHLEGVLESSGIPKQGGDSVNPIDVKPKPTVKLVPVVKSKSGLKGKDKLFFDDPIIDNEEEEEELKRRKAREEEMDRHQRIIREAEAKEKAEKEAQLTLERRKLLFPKWTLKHL
;
A
#
# COMPACT_ATOMS: atom_id res chain seq x y z
N MET A 1 28.33 -1.49 12.14
CA MET A 1 27.39 -2.37 11.41
C MET A 1 26.18 -1.53 11.07
N ARG A 2 25.57 -1.67 9.87
CA ARG A 2 24.24 -1.09 9.64
C ARG A 2 23.22 -1.89 10.45
N SER A 3 22.20 -1.23 10.97
CA SER A 3 21.10 -1.92 11.62
C SER A 3 20.19 -2.53 10.55
N CYS A 4 19.73 -3.76 10.77
CA CYS A 4 18.72 -4.40 9.92
C CYS A 4 17.46 -3.51 9.78
N ILE A 5 17.14 -2.73 10.81
CA ILE A 5 16.08 -1.73 10.80
C ILE A 5 16.31 -0.65 9.73
N THR A 6 17.52 -0.10 9.64
CA THR A 6 17.88 0.93 8.66
C THR A 6 17.77 0.39 7.23
N ASP A 7 18.20 -0.86 7.00
CA ASP A 7 18.11 -1.50 5.68
C ASP A 7 16.64 -1.78 5.29
N VAL A 8 15.78 -2.15 6.25
CA VAL A 8 14.32 -2.31 6.02
C VAL A 8 13.64 -0.97 5.75
N ILE A 9 14.00 0.11 6.46
CA ILE A 9 13.48 1.46 6.19
C ILE A 9 13.86 1.90 4.77
N ALA A 10 15.11 1.70 4.36
CA ALA A 10 15.58 2.04 3.03
C ALA A 10 14.77 1.32 1.93
N LEU A 11 14.60 -0.01 2.03
CA LEU A 11 13.81 -0.79 1.07
C LEU A 11 12.34 -0.35 0.99
N LEU A 12 11.74 0.05 2.12
CA LEU A 12 10.36 0.54 2.15
C LEU A 12 10.22 1.95 1.57
N LEU A 13 11.24 2.81 1.71
CA LEU A 13 11.27 4.13 1.08
C LEU A 13 11.51 4.02 -0.42
N ASP A 14 12.49 3.20 -0.85
CA ASP A 14 12.73 2.90 -2.27
C ASP A 14 11.45 2.40 -2.95
N LEU A 15 10.73 1.45 -2.35
CA LEU A 15 9.45 0.94 -2.90
C LEU A 15 8.36 2.03 -3.09
N VAL A 16 8.39 3.10 -2.30
CA VAL A 16 7.40 4.20 -2.35
C VAL A 16 7.86 5.34 -3.25
N GLU A 17 9.16 5.63 -3.30
CA GLU A 17 9.76 6.74 -4.03
C GLU A 17 10.23 6.38 -5.44
N ASP A 18 10.49 5.09 -5.71
CA ASP A 18 10.92 4.61 -7.03
C ASP A 18 9.88 4.99 -8.10
N ARG A 19 10.39 5.70 -9.10
CA ARG A 19 9.63 6.26 -10.21
C ARG A 19 9.51 5.29 -11.37
N ASP A 20 10.41 4.32 -11.47
CA ASP A 20 10.51 3.33 -12.55
C ASP A 20 9.60 2.12 -12.27
N LEU A 21 9.21 1.89 -11.02
CA LEU A 21 8.05 1.08 -10.70
C LEU A 21 6.82 1.64 -11.42
N MET A 22 6.19 0.80 -12.25
CA MET A 22 4.92 1.04 -12.98
C MET A 22 3.69 1.19 -12.05
N ILE A 23 3.89 1.61 -10.80
CA ILE A 23 2.87 1.84 -9.80
C ILE A 23 2.25 3.23 -10.04
N PRO A 24 0.93 3.34 -10.26
CA PRO A 24 0.27 4.62 -10.44
C PRO A 24 0.47 5.57 -9.26
N ILE A 25 0.56 6.88 -9.52
CA ILE A 25 0.81 7.92 -8.50
C ILE A 25 -0.18 7.82 -7.32
N ASN A 26 -1.45 7.53 -7.61
CA ASN A 26 -2.49 7.36 -6.58
C ASN A 26 -2.23 6.14 -5.67
N VAL A 27 -1.66 5.06 -6.22
CA VAL A 27 -1.28 3.87 -5.46
C VAL A 27 -0.05 4.16 -4.60
N ARG A 28 0.97 4.87 -5.13
CA ARG A 28 2.12 5.34 -4.31
C ARG A 28 1.67 6.20 -3.13
N LYS A 29 0.78 7.16 -3.36
CA LYS A 29 0.21 8.01 -2.29
C LYS A 29 -0.51 7.17 -1.22
N HIS A 30 -1.38 6.26 -1.65
CA HIS A 30 -2.11 5.37 -0.73
C HIS A 30 -1.17 4.45 0.06
N LEU A 31 -0.13 3.91 -0.59
CA LEU A 31 0.87 3.06 0.03
C LEU A 31 1.68 3.84 1.09
N GLY A 32 2.12 5.06 0.78
CA GLY A 32 2.79 5.93 1.75
C GLY A 32 1.93 6.28 2.97
N GLU A 33 0.63 6.53 2.77
CA GLU A 33 -0.34 6.72 3.86
C GLU A 33 -0.49 5.46 4.74
N LYS A 34 -0.48 4.26 4.14
CA LYS A 34 -0.55 2.98 4.85
C LYS A 34 0.75 2.60 5.56
N LEU A 35 1.91 2.97 5.01
CA LEU A 35 3.23 2.67 5.59
C LEU A 35 3.65 3.66 6.69
N ARG A 36 3.09 4.88 6.72
CA ARG A 36 3.34 5.87 7.80
C ARG A 36 3.27 5.29 9.23
N PRO A 37 2.23 4.54 9.65
CA PRO A 37 2.22 3.91 10.98
C PRO A 37 3.29 2.81 11.14
N VAL A 38 3.68 2.12 10.07
CA VAL A 38 4.73 1.10 10.08
C VAL A 38 6.09 1.75 10.37
N PHE A 39 6.43 2.84 9.67
CA PHE A 39 7.65 3.61 9.94
C PHE A 39 7.70 4.14 11.38
N ALA A 40 6.57 4.60 11.94
CA ALA A 40 6.49 5.06 13.32
C ALA A 40 6.78 3.93 14.34
N ILE A 41 6.28 2.72 14.09
CA ILE A 41 6.57 1.54 14.92
C ILE A 41 8.05 1.15 14.79
N ILE A 42 8.60 1.14 13.57
CA ILE A 42 9.99 0.75 13.32
C ILE A 42 10.97 1.71 14.00
N HIS A 43 10.77 3.03 13.91
CA HIS A 43 11.60 4.01 14.64
C HIS A 43 11.47 3.89 16.16
N HIS A 44 10.30 3.50 16.68
CA HIS A 44 10.17 3.21 18.11
C HIS A 44 10.98 1.98 18.51
N LEU A 45 10.99 0.92 17.69
CA LEU A 45 11.80 -0.28 17.91
C LEU A 45 13.30 -0.02 17.78
N GLU A 46 13.73 0.89 16.90
CA GLU A 46 15.12 1.32 16.76
C GLU A 46 15.69 1.83 18.09
N GLY A 47 14.98 2.77 18.74
CA GLY A 47 15.35 3.26 20.08
C GLY A 47 15.21 2.22 21.21
N VAL A 48 14.34 1.22 21.06
CA VAL A 48 14.22 0.11 22.02
C VAL A 48 15.40 -0.86 21.90
N LEU A 49 15.87 -1.19 20.69
CA LEU A 49 17.04 -2.05 20.52
C LEU A 49 18.35 -1.38 20.97
N GLU A 50 18.50 -0.07 20.78
CA GLU A 50 19.66 0.66 21.36
C GLU A 50 19.66 0.63 22.90
N SER A 51 18.49 0.45 23.53
CA SER A 51 18.34 0.30 24.98
C SER A 51 18.64 -1.10 25.52
N SER A 52 19.11 -2.05 24.70
CA SER A 52 19.57 -3.38 25.16
C SER A 52 20.91 -3.31 25.90
N GLY A 53 20.95 -2.51 26.97
CA GLY A 53 22.02 -2.53 27.96
C GLY A 53 22.15 -3.93 28.53
N ILE A 54 23.37 -4.47 28.46
CA ILE A 54 23.72 -5.81 28.95
C ILE A 54 23.09 -6.03 30.33
N PRO A 55 22.22 -7.03 30.52
CA PRO A 55 21.69 -7.33 31.84
C PRO A 55 22.85 -7.73 32.74
N LYS A 56 23.19 -6.85 33.70
CA LYS A 56 24.24 -7.12 34.68
C LYS A 56 23.76 -8.22 35.62
N GLN A 57 24.02 -9.47 35.24
CA GLN A 57 23.84 -10.63 36.08
C GLN A 57 24.83 -10.55 37.25
N GLY A 58 24.36 -10.20 38.45
CA GLY A 58 25.25 -10.08 39.60
C GLY A 58 24.60 -9.60 40.90
N GLY A 59 24.06 -10.55 41.68
CA GLY A 59 24.03 -10.48 43.14
C GLY A 59 22.81 -9.81 43.78
N ASP A 60 22.14 -10.57 44.66
CA ASP A 60 21.19 -10.03 45.63
C ASP A 60 21.84 -8.99 46.56
N SER A 61 21.15 -7.88 46.78
CA SER A 61 21.05 -7.29 48.13
C SER A 61 19.85 -6.35 48.24
N VAL A 62 19.03 -6.59 49.25
CA VAL A 62 17.80 -5.85 49.55
C VAL A 62 18.13 -4.57 50.33
N ASN A 63 17.55 -3.42 49.94
CA ASN A 63 16.74 -2.58 50.85
C ASN A 63 16.04 -1.40 50.13
N PRO A 64 14.84 -0.94 50.56
CA PRO A 64 14.04 0.05 49.84
C PRO A 64 13.84 1.38 50.60
N ILE A 65 14.31 2.51 50.05
CA ILE A 65 13.97 3.88 50.46
C ILE A 65 14.14 4.76 49.21
N ASP A 66 13.29 5.69 48.76
CA ASP A 66 11.90 6.14 48.94
C ASP A 66 11.78 7.40 48.00
N VAL A 67 10.61 8.05 47.96
CA VAL A 67 10.34 9.46 47.59
C VAL A 67 9.49 9.67 46.32
N LYS A 68 8.16 9.62 46.57
CA LYS A 68 7.05 10.42 45.99
C LYS A 68 6.55 10.16 44.56
N PRO A 69 5.22 9.99 44.47
CA PRO A 69 4.37 10.85 43.65
C PRO A 69 3.44 11.73 44.51
N LYS A 70 3.29 13.02 44.16
CA LYS A 70 2.40 13.97 44.86
C LYS A 70 1.02 14.02 44.15
N PRO A 71 -0.13 14.02 44.86
CA PRO A 71 -1.46 13.83 44.24
C PRO A 71 -2.25 15.13 44.01
N THR A 72 -3.01 15.22 42.89
CA THR A 72 -4.09 16.21 42.55
C THR A 72 -4.60 15.92 41.12
N VAL A 73 -5.83 16.18 40.62
CA VAL A 73 -7.14 16.68 41.15
C VAL A 73 -8.31 15.81 40.60
N LYS A 74 -9.26 15.46 41.50
CA LYS A 74 -10.73 15.23 41.35
C LYS A 74 -11.38 15.03 39.95
N LEU A 75 -12.04 13.87 39.80
CA LEU A 75 -13.17 13.63 38.88
C LEU A 75 -14.52 13.64 39.63
N VAL A 76 -15.31 14.73 39.53
CA VAL A 76 -16.80 14.74 39.53
C VAL A 76 -17.24 16.12 38.96
N PRO A 77 -18.36 16.25 38.24
CA PRO A 77 -19.65 16.45 38.92
C PRO A 77 -20.85 15.71 38.30
N VAL A 78 -21.86 15.46 39.15
CA VAL A 78 -23.13 14.82 38.79
C VAL A 78 -24.16 15.86 38.30
N VAL A 79 -24.76 15.57 37.14
CA VAL A 79 -26.12 15.88 36.64
C VAL A 79 -26.98 16.91 37.42
N LYS A 80 -27.42 18.00 36.74
CA LYS A 80 -28.85 18.39 36.61
C LYS A 80 -29.15 19.57 35.66
N SER A 81 -29.97 19.28 34.65
CA SER A 81 -30.97 20.08 33.90
C SER A 81 -31.15 21.59 34.16
N LYS A 82 -31.23 22.43 33.09
CA LYS A 82 -32.47 22.88 32.39
C LYS A 82 -32.30 24.12 31.46
N SER A 83 -33.07 24.13 30.36
CA SER A 83 -33.52 25.27 29.52
C SER A 83 -32.49 26.01 28.64
N GLY A 84 -32.89 26.38 27.41
CA GLY A 84 -32.08 27.24 26.52
C GLY A 84 -32.23 27.10 25.00
N LEU A 85 -33.16 26.30 24.45
CA LEU A 85 -33.32 26.16 22.99
C LEU A 85 -33.94 27.42 22.34
N LYS A 86 -33.12 28.30 21.76
CA LYS A 86 -33.56 29.22 20.69
C LYS A 86 -32.41 29.78 19.81
N GLY A 87 -31.58 28.90 19.24
CA GLY A 87 -30.79 29.25 18.06
C GLY A 87 -31.72 29.44 16.87
N LYS A 88 -31.58 30.54 16.12
CA LYS A 88 -32.33 30.74 14.87
C LYS A 88 -31.50 30.18 13.72
N ASP A 89 -31.91 29.04 13.17
CA ASP A 89 -31.34 28.55 11.93
C ASP A 89 -31.65 29.52 10.78
N LYS A 90 -30.60 30.12 10.22
CA LYS A 90 -30.59 30.59 8.84
C LYS A 90 -29.58 29.75 8.07
N LEU A 91 -30.01 28.53 7.74
CA LEU A 91 -29.41 27.79 6.64
C LEU A 91 -29.74 28.57 5.36
N PHE A 92 -28.75 29.28 4.84
CA PHE A 92 -28.75 29.64 3.44
C PHE A 92 -28.53 28.34 2.67
N PHE A 93 -29.58 27.88 1.97
CA PHE A 93 -29.42 26.91 0.89
C PHE A 93 -28.80 27.66 -0.29
N ASP A 94 -27.47 27.75 -0.31
CA ASP A 94 -26.74 27.88 -1.57
C ASP A 94 -26.81 26.51 -2.24
N ASP A 95 -27.92 26.27 -2.97
CA ASP A 95 -28.00 25.15 -3.90
C ASP A 95 -26.94 25.40 -4.98
N PRO A 96 -25.92 24.52 -5.12
CA PRO A 96 -24.98 24.64 -6.23
C PRO A 96 -25.78 24.41 -7.51
N ILE A 97 -25.73 25.37 -8.42
CA ILE A 97 -26.13 25.12 -9.81
C ILE A 97 -25.09 24.15 -10.36
N ILE A 98 -25.39 22.85 -10.28
CA ILE A 98 -24.55 21.80 -10.83
C ILE A 98 -24.56 21.98 -12.34
N ASP A 99 -23.42 22.41 -12.87
CA ASP A 99 -23.24 22.61 -14.30
C ASP A 99 -23.17 21.24 -14.99
N ASN A 100 -24.30 20.81 -15.53
CA ASN A 100 -24.51 19.47 -16.08
C ASN A 100 -23.57 19.15 -17.26
N GLU A 101 -22.93 20.18 -17.84
CA GLU A 101 -21.92 20.04 -18.89
C GLU A 101 -20.57 19.49 -18.34
N GLU A 102 -20.17 19.83 -17.11
CA GLU A 102 -18.92 19.35 -16.49
C GLU A 102 -18.99 17.84 -16.17
N GLU A 103 -20.14 17.36 -15.71
CA GLU A 103 -20.34 15.94 -15.39
C GLU A 103 -20.29 15.06 -16.66
N GLU A 104 -20.83 15.54 -17.79
CA GLU A 104 -20.80 14.81 -19.06
C GLU A 104 -19.37 14.70 -19.62
N GLU A 105 -18.55 15.75 -19.50
CA GLU A 105 -17.14 15.70 -19.88
C GLU A 105 -16.34 14.70 -19.03
N GLU A 106 -16.49 14.74 -17.71
CA GLU A 106 -15.74 13.86 -16.82
C GLU A 106 -16.14 12.39 -17.02
N LEU A 107 -17.41 12.10 -17.35
CA LEU A 107 -17.86 10.77 -17.74
C LEU A 107 -17.17 10.29 -19.04
N LYS A 108 -17.05 11.17 -20.05
CA LYS A 108 -16.32 10.88 -21.30
C LYS A 108 -14.83 10.60 -21.03
N ARG A 109 -14.16 11.38 -20.18
CA ARG A 109 -12.75 11.17 -19.79
C ARG A 109 -12.52 9.85 -19.04
N ARG A 110 -13.47 9.43 -18.20
CA ARG A 110 -13.41 8.13 -17.50
C ARG A 110 -13.56 6.98 -18.49
N LYS A 111 -14.58 7.03 -19.36
CA LYS A 111 -14.82 6.01 -20.38
C LYS A 111 -13.62 5.86 -21.34
N ALA A 112 -13.02 6.97 -21.78
CA ALA A 112 -11.84 6.92 -22.65
C ALA A 112 -10.65 6.16 -22.00
N ARG A 113 -10.38 6.41 -20.70
CA ARG A 113 -9.35 5.67 -19.94
C ARG A 113 -9.69 4.19 -19.74
N GLU A 114 -10.96 3.86 -19.54
CA GLU A 114 -11.40 2.46 -19.40
C GLU A 114 -11.21 1.68 -20.71
N GLU A 115 -11.59 2.26 -21.86
CA GLU A 115 -11.35 1.64 -23.16
C GLU A 115 -9.86 1.52 -23.51
N GLU A 116 -9.01 2.45 -23.06
CA GLU A 116 -7.56 2.36 -23.18
C GLU A 116 -6.99 1.16 -22.40
N MET A 117 -7.46 0.97 -21.16
CA MET A 117 -7.06 -0.20 -20.35
C MET A 117 -7.53 -1.53 -20.94
N ASP A 118 -8.77 -1.64 -21.45
CA ASP A 118 -9.22 -2.89 -22.13
C ASP A 118 -8.40 -3.15 -23.40
N ARG A 119 -8.12 -2.12 -24.21
CA ARG A 119 -7.25 -2.23 -25.39
C ARG A 119 -5.88 -2.79 -25.01
N HIS A 120 -5.25 -2.28 -23.96
CA HIS A 120 -3.94 -2.78 -23.50
C HIS A 120 -4.01 -4.23 -23.01
N GLN A 121 -5.00 -4.59 -22.19
CA GLN A 121 -5.21 -5.96 -21.72
C GLN A 121 -5.56 -6.95 -22.85
N ARG A 122 -6.20 -6.48 -23.93
CA ARG A 122 -6.48 -7.29 -25.12
C ARG A 122 -5.19 -7.62 -25.88
N ILE A 123 -4.34 -6.62 -26.10
CA ILE A 123 -3.04 -6.78 -26.78
C ILE A 123 -2.15 -7.78 -26.03
N ILE A 124 -2.07 -7.68 -24.69
CA ILE A 124 -1.29 -8.63 -23.87
C ILE A 124 -1.80 -10.07 -24.06
N ARG A 125 -3.12 -10.29 -23.93
CA ARG A 125 -3.74 -11.62 -24.10
C ARG A 125 -3.56 -12.19 -25.51
N GLU A 126 -3.61 -11.35 -26.54
CA GLU A 126 -3.39 -11.76 -27.94
C GLU A 126 -1.93 -12.17 -28.18
N ALA A 127 -0.97 -11.39 -27.65
CA ALA A 127 0.45 -11.71 -27.73
C ALA A 127 0.79 -13.04 -27.04
N GLU A 128 0.30 -13.24 -25.81
CA GLU A 128 0.49 -14.49 -25.06
C GLU A 128 -0.13 -15.70 -25.78
N ALA A 129 -1.35 -15.56 -26.30
CA ALA A 129 -2.01 -16.62 -27.06
C ALA A 129 -1.23 -17.00 -28.34
N LYS A 130 -0.67 -16.00 -29.04
CA LYS A 130 0.15 -16.20 -30.24
C LYS A 130 1.47 -16.89 -29.93
N GLU A 131 2.18 -16.44 -28.89
CA GLU A 131 3.44 -17.05 -28.44
C GLU A 131 3.23 -18.51 -28.01
N LYS A 132 2.14 -18.78 -27.28
CA LYS A 132 1.77 -20.14 -26.86
C LYS A 132 1.48 -21.05 -28.07
N ALA A 133 0.72 -20.56 -29.06
CA ALA A 133 0.42 -21.31 -30.27
C ALA A 133 1.69 -21.62 -31.09
N GLU A 134 2.63 -20.67 -31.19
CA GLU A 134 3.91 -20.89 -31.86
C GLU A 134 4.77 -21.95 -31.13
N LYS A 135 4.90 -21.85 -29.81
CA LYS A 135 5.60 -22.84 -28.98
C LYS A 135 5.00 -24.24 -29.12
N GLU A 136 3.67 -24.37 -29.15
CA GLU A 136 2.97 -25.64 -29.35
C GLU A 136 3.18 -26.21 -30.76
N ALA A 137 3.19 -25.35 -31.79
CA ALA A 137 3.47 -25.75 -33.17
C ALA A 137 4.92 -26.25 -33.34
N GLN A 138 5.90 -25.55 -32.77
CA GLN A 138 7.31 -25.98 -32.77
C GLN A 138 7.48 -27.32 -32.03
N LEU A 139 6.90 -27.46 -30.84
CA LEU A 139 6.97 -28.70 -30.05
C LEU A 139 6.28 -29.87 -30.77
N THR A 140 5.18 -29.61 -31.47
CA THR A 140 4.51 -30.61 -32.33
C THR A 140 5.39 -31.01 -33.51
N LEU A 141 6.10 -30.06 -34.13
CA LEU A 141 7.04 -30.34 -35.23
C LEU A 141 8.21 -31.22 -34.76
N GLU A 142 8.83 -30.90 -33.62
CA GLU A 142 9.90 -31.73 -33.04
C GLU A 142 9.43 -33.14 -32.67
N ARG A 143 8.24 -33.28 -32.06
CA ARG A 143 7.64 -34.60 -31.81
C ARG A 143 7.42 -35.38 -33.11
N ARG A 144 6.98 -34.73 -34.19
CA ARG A 144 6.82 -35.38 -35.52
C ARG A 144 8.16 -35.83 -36.12
N LYS A 145 9.22 -35.04 -35.99
CA LYS A 145 10.59 -35.43 -36.43
C LYS A 145 11.07 -36.70 -35.71
N LEU A 146 10.84 -36.80 -34.40
CA LEU A 146 11.19 -37.97 -33.60
C LEU A 146 10.37 -39.22 -33.99
N LEU A 147 9.07 -39.06 -34.25
CA LEU A 147 8.18 -40.17 -34.62
C LEU A 147 8.41 -40.69 -36.05
N PHE A 148 8.83 -39.83 -36.99
CA PHE A 148 9.01 -40.21 -38.40
C PHE A 148 10.37 -39.77 -39.00
N PRO A 149 11.51 -40.31 -38.52
CA PRO A 149 12.85 -39.87 -38.96
C PRO A 149 13.15 -40.08 -40.46
N LYS A 150 12.40 -40.94 -41.14
CA LYS A 150 12.57 -41.21 -42.59
C LYS A 150 11.87 -40.19 -43.50
N TRP A 151 11.03 -39.30 -42.97
CA TRP A 151 10.34 -38.27 -43.77
C TRP A 151 11.14 -36.98 -43.97
N THR A 152 12.09 -36.67 -43.09
CA THR A 152 12.96 -35.48 -43.22
C THR A 152 14.06 -35.63 -44.29
N LEU A 153 14.30 -36.84 -44.78
CA LEU A 153 15.40 -37.18 -45.71
C LEU A 153 15.08 -36.97 -47.22
N LYS A 154 13.91 -36.43 -47.58
CA LYS A 154 13.48 -36.26 -48.99
C LYS A 154 13.27 -34.80 -49.44
N HIS A 155 13.67 -33.83 -48.63
CA HIS A 155 13.54 -32.39 -48.91
C HIS A 155 14.87 -31.62 -48.73
N LEU A 156 15.99 -32.33 -48.91
CA LEU A 156 17.35 -31.80 -49.01
C LEU A 156 17.90 -32.14 -50.39
#